data_AF-A0A1S6R4S7-F1
#
_entry.id   AF-A0A1S6R4S7-F1
#
_cell.length_a   1.000
_cell.length_b   1.000
_cell.length_c   1.000
_cell.angle_alpha   90.00
_cell.angle_beta   90.00
_cell.angle_gamma   90.00
#
_symmetry.space_group_name_H-M   'P 1'
#
loop_
_entity.id
_entity.type
_entity.pdbx_description
1 polymer ?
#
loop_
_entity_poly.entity_id
_entity_poly.type
_entity_poly.pdbx_seq_one_letter_code
_entity_poly.pdbx_strand_id
1 'polypeptide(L)'
;LRLLSASTRLKYSYVCQPITNMDHKDEWRVVNAIWWYYFSKLLEFCDTFFFILRKKEEQLTFLHVYHHSTMFSLWWIGVKWVPSGSTFLPAMVNSFIHVLMYSYYAISSLGPNIARYLWWKKYLTILQLIQFTTALLLGVNGIRSGCDFPLWMQYALVIYMISFIVLFGNFYAKAYIEKGKRAAGYGDYRIKVDCSAPSTSSMKWE
;
A
#
# COMPACT_ATOMS: atom_id res chain seq x y z
N LEU A 1 -6.80 -6.99 -13.13
CA LEU A 1 -7.58 -7.99 -13.91
C LEU A 1 -6.71 -8.98 -14.68
N ARG A 2 -5.75 -8.53 -15.52
CA ARG A 2 -4.87 -9.43 -16.30
C ARG A 2 -4.06 -10.39 -15.42
N LEU A 3 -3.49 -9.88 -14.34
CA LEU A 3 -2.70 -10.63 -13.37
C LEU A 3 -3.52 -11.76 -12.71
N LEU A 4 -4.74 -11.45 -12.23
CA LEU A 4 -5.70 -12.44 -11.70
C LEU A 4 -6.05 -13.53 -12.73
N SER A 5 -6.38 -13.12 -13.96
CA SER A 5 -6.75 -14.09 -15.01
C SER A 5 -5.60 -15.03 -15.37
N ALA A 6 -4.35 -14.54 -15.33
CA ALA A 6 -3.17 -15.31 -15.64
C ALA A 6 -2.80 -16.26 -14.49
N SER A 7 -2.85 -15.78 -13.24
CA SER A 7 -2.57 -16.61 -12.06
C SER A 7 -3.60 -17.71 -11.85
N THR A 8 -4.89 -17.45 -12.12
CA THR A 8 -5.96 -18.46 -12.05
C THR A 8 -5.80 -19.52 -13.13
N ARG A 9 -5.40 -19.14 -14.36
CA ARG A 9 -5.11 -20.10 -15.43
C ARG A 9 -3.90 -20.97 -15.13
N LEU A 10 -2.87 -20.40 -14.51
CA LEU A 10 -1.65 -21.12 -14.10
C LEU A 10 -1.81 -21.90 -12.78
N LYS A 11 -2.98 -21.85 -12.13
CA LYS A 11 -3.26 -22.48 -10.82
C LYS A 11 -2.17 -22.17 -9.77
N TYR A 12 -1.74 -20.92 -9.70
CA TYR A 12 -0.71 -20.51 -8.75
C TYR A 12 -1.14 -20.79 -7.31
N SER A 13 -0.25 -21.39 -6.54
CA SER A 13 -0.48 -21.61 -5.12
C SER A 13 -0.47 -20.27 -4.38
N TYR A 14 -1.49 -20.07 -3.55
CA TYR A 14 -1.62 -18.86 -2.71
C TYR A 14 -0.63 -18.85 -1.53
N VAL A 15 0.06 -19.96 -1.30
CA VAL A 15 0.93 -20.17 -0.13
C VAL A 15 2.40 -20.11 -0.51
N CYS A 16 2.78 -20.72 -1.63
CA CYS A 16 4.14 -20.75 -2.14
C CYS A 16 4.10 -21.06 -3.64
N GLN A 17 4.43 -20.07 -4.46
CA GLN A 17 4.64 -20.26 -5.90
C GLN A 17 6.13 -20.06 -6.21
N PRO A 18 6.85 -21.13 -6.62
CA PRO A 18 8.22 -21.01 -7.09
C PRO A 18 8.26 -20.27 -8.43
N ILE A 19 9.44 -19.81 -8.82
CA ILE A 19 9.66 -19.21 -10.13
C ILE A 19 9.64 -20.36 -11.15
N THR A 20 8.61 -20.44 -11.96
CA THR A 20 8.51 -21.42 -13.04
C THR A 20 9.24 -20.93 -14.30
N ASN A 21 9.61 -21.86 -15.18
CA ASN A 21 10.36 -21.56 -16.40
C ASN A 21 9.47 -20.85 -17.44
N MET A 22 9.98 -19.76 -18.02
CA MET A 22 9.28 -18.79 -18.89
C MET A 22 8.79 -19.33 -20.26
N ASP A 23 8.69 -20.64 -20.45
CA ASP A 23 8.24 -21.25 -21.70
C ASP A 23 6.72 -21.12 -21.92
N HIS A 24 5.94 -20.91 -20.86
CA HIS A 24 4.48 -20.81 -20.98
C HIS A 24 4.02 -19.38 -21.31
N LYS A 25 3.17 -19.23 -22.35
CA LYS A 25 2.62 -17.92 -22.78
C LYS A 25 1.89 -17.15 -21.66
N ASP A 26 1.35 -17.85 -20.66
CA ASP A 26 0.68 -17.22 -19.52
C ASP A 26 1.66 -16.62 -18.49
N GLU A 27 2.90 -17.13 -18.40
CA GLU A 27 3.93 -16.54 -17.53
C GLU A 27 4.37 -15.18 -18.05
N TRP A 28 4.54 -15.04 -19.37
CA TRP A 28 4.80 -13.75 -20.00
C TRP A 28 3.70 -12.72 -19.72
N ARG A 29 2.45 -13.16 -19.53
CA ARG A 29 1.34 -12.27 -19.13
C ARG A 29 1.49 -11.84 -17.67
N VAL A 30 1.98 -12.70 -16.78
CA VAL A 30 2.27 -12.36 -15.38
C VAL A 30 3.43 -11.38 -15.31
N VAL A 31 4.54 -11.65 -16.00
CA VAL A 31 5.71 -10.77 -16.09
C VAL A 31 5.32 -9.40 -16.64
N ASN A 32 4.56 -9.35 -17.74
CA ASN A 32 4.10 -8.09 -18.31
C ASN A 32 3.16 -7.35 -17.35
N ALA A 33 2.27 -8.06 -16.64
CA ALA A 33 1.41 -7.43 -15.64
C ALA A 33 2.20 -6.87 -14.44
N ILE A 34 3.25 -7.57 -13.99
CA ILE A 34 4.19 -7.10 -12.97
C ILE A 34 4.98 -5.89 -13.47
N TRP A 35 5.38 -5.88 -14.74
CA TRP A 35 6.03 -4.72 -15.37
C TRP A 35 5.13 -3.48 -15.39
N TRP A 36 3.87 -3.64 -15.80
CA TRP A 36 2.88 -2.57 -15.74
C TRP A 36 2.58 -2.11 -14.32
N TYR A 37 2.58 -3.03 -13.36
CA TYR A 37 2.48 -2.68 -11.95
C TYR A 37 3.68 -1.84 -11.50
N TYR A 38 4.92 -2.22 -11.85
CA TYR A 38 6.10 -1.39 -11.58
C TYR A 38 6.01 0.01 -12.22
N PHE A 39 5.53 0.07 -13.48
CA PHE A 39 5.32 1.35 -14.16
C PHE A 39 4.30 2.23 -13.42
N SER A 40 3.24 1.65 -12.85
CA SER A 40 2.30 2.43 -12.01
C SER A 40 3.01 3.03 -10.80
N LYS A 41 3.95 2.32 -10.16
CA LYS A 41 4.77 2.86 -9.05
C LYS A 41 5.71 3.98 -9.46
N LEU A 42 6.21 3.96 -10.69
CA LEU A 42 6.96 5.08 -11.25
C LEU A 42 6.08 6.33 -11.37
N LEU A 43 4.84 6.18 -11.86
CA LEU A 43 3.91 7.32 -11.97
C LEU A 43 3.55 7.90 -10.61
N GLU A 44 3.34 7.05 -9.59
CA GLU A 44 3.11 7.49 -8.21
C GLU A 44 4.31 8.27 -7.66
N PHE A 45 5.53 7.77 -7.88
CA PHE A 45 6.75 8.47 -7.51
C PHE A 45 6.91 9.83 -8.22
N CYS A 46 6.51 9.90 -9.51
CA CYS A 46 6.49 11.16 -10.24
C CYS A 46 5.50 12.17 -9.64
N ASP A 47 4.34 11.73 -9.15
CA ASP A 47 3.37 12.62 -8.47
C ASP A 47 3.98 13.24 -7.21
N THR A 48 4.67 12.42 -6.40
CA THR A 48 5.47 12.90 -5.25
C THR A 48 6.52 13.93 -5.68
N PHE A 49 7.27 13.64 -6.75
CA PHE A 49 8.28 14.57 -7.29
C PHE A 49 7.66 15.90 -7.73
N PHE A 50 6.48 15.88 -8.35
CA PHE A 50 5.75 17.09 -8.71
C PHE A 50 5.22 17.86 -7.50
N PHE A 51 4.83 17.20 -6.40
CA PHE A 51 4.46 17.88 -5.16
C PHE A 51 5.62 18.60 -4.50
N ILE A 52 6.82 17.99 -4.50
CA ILE A 52 8.06 18.61 -4.03
C ILE A 52 8.38 19.84 -4.89
N LEU A 53 8.33 19.71 -6.21
CA LEU A 53 8.57 20.83 -7.13
C LEU A 53 7.56 21.97 -6.96
N ARG A 54 6.31 21.66 -6.64
CA ARG A 54 5.25 22.65 -6.38
C ARG A 54 5.28 23.22 -4.95
N LYS A 55 6.27 22.85 -4.13
CA LYS A 55 6.40 23.25 -2.72
C LYS A 55 5.14 22.99 -1.89
N LYS A 56 4.38 21.95 -2.22
CA LYS A 56 3.24 21.51 -1.41
C LYS A 56 3.70 20.60 -0.27
N GLU A 57 4.65 21.10 0.53
CA GLU A 57 5.25 20.41 1.68
C GLU A 57 4.20 19.97 2.71
N GLU A 58 3.05 20.64 2.71
CA GLU A 58 1.92 20.26 3.53
C GLU A 58 1.46 18.82 3.27
N GLN A 59 1.52 18.31 2.05
CA GLN A 59 1.03 16.96 1.69
C GLN A 59 2.12 15.89 1.70
N LEU A 60 3.37 16.26 1.99
CA LEU A 60 4.54 15.38 2.03
C LEU A 60 4.87 15.05 3.48
N THR A 61 4.30 13.97 4.05
CA THR A 61 4.87 13.47 5.31
C THR A 61 6.06 12.55 5.04
N PHE A 62 6.87 12.35 6.08
CA PHE A 62 8.00 11.42 6.03
C PHE A 62 7.59 10.02 5.55
N LEU A 63 6.37 9.59 5.89
CA LEU A 63 5.84 8.28 5.53
C LEU A 63 5.67 8.15 4.00
N HIS A 64 5.14 9.18 3.31
CA HIS A 64 5.02 9.20 1.84
C HIS A 64 6.37 9.12 1.18
N VAL A 65 7.28 9.99 1.56
CA VAL A 65 8.58 10.06 0.90
C VAL A 65 9.34 8.75 1.11
N TYR A 66 9.31 8.22 2.33
CA TYR A 66 9.89 6.91 2.63
C TYR A 66 9.23 5.81 1.80
N HIS A 67 7.90 5.73 1.76
CA HIS A 67 7.17 4.71 1.01
C HIS A 67 7.44 4.78 -0.50
N HIS A 68 7.22 5.93 -1.13
CA HIS A 68 7.31 6.07 -2.59
C HIS A 68 8.74 5.92 -3.10
N SER A 69 9.74 6.39 -2.36
CA SER A 69 11.15 6.21 -2.74
C SER A 69 11.62 4.76 -2.60
N THR A 70 11.26 4.10 -1.50
CA THR A 70 11.71 2.73 -1.22
C THR A 70 10.92 1.68 -1.99
N MET A 71 9.60 1.82 -2.15
CA MET A 71 8.80 0.91 -2.98
C MET A 71 9.27 0.90 -4.42
N PHE A 72 9.51 2.08 -5.02
CA PHE A 72 10.01 2.17 -6.39
C PHE A 72 11.34 1.42 -6.55
N SER A 73 12.26 1.63 -5.62
CA SER A 73 13.59 1.00 -5.65
C SER A 73 13.53 -0.52 -5.44
N LEU A 74 12.74 -1.00 -4.48
CA LEU A 74 12.61 -2.42 -4.18
C LEU A 74 11.88 -3.19 -5.28
N TRP A 75 10.86 -2.58 -5.90
CA TRP A 75 10.16 -3.20 -7.04
C TRP A 75 11.02 -3.29 -8.29
N TRP A 76 11.93 -2.33 -8.52
CA TRP A 76 12.90 -2.44 -9.60
C TRP A 76 13.80 -3.67 -9.44
N ILE A 77 14.33 -3.88 -8.23
CA ILE A 77 15.14 -5.06 -7.90
C ILE A 77 14.30 -6.34 -8.08
N GLY A 78 13.07 -6.36 -7.58
CA GLY A 78 12.15 -7.49 -7.72
C GLY A 78 11.86 -7.83 -9.17
N VAL A 79 11.54 -6.86 -10.02
CA VAL A 79 11.27 -7.07 -11.45
C VAL A 79 12.52 -7.51 -12.21
N LYS A 80 13.70 -6.98 -11.85
CA LYS A 80 14.96 -7.31 -12.51
C LYS A 80 15.43 -8.73 -12.24
N TRP A 81 15.26 -9.21 -11.01
CA TRP A 81 15.81 -10.49 -10.55
C TRP A 81 14.76 -11.60 -10.44
N VAL A 82 13.50 -11.24 -10.14
CA VAL A 82 12.42 -12.20 -9.84
C VAL A 82 11.06 -11.69 -10.38
N PRO A 83 10.90 -11.62 -11.71
CA PRO A 83 9.68 -11.07 -12.34
C PRO A 83 8.45 -12.00 -12.25
N SER A 84 8.49 -13.09 -11.48
CA SER A 84 7.42 -14.09 -11.37
C SER A 84 7.46 -14.82 -10.02
N GLY A 85 6.54 -15.76 -9.80
CA GLY A 85 6.42 -16.54 -8.56
C GLY A 85 5.58 -15.84 -7.50
N SER A 86 5.91 -16.06 -6.23
CA SER A 86 5.13 -15.63 -5.05
C SER A 86 4.89 -14.10 -4.91
N THR A 87 5.55 -13.29 -5.73
CA THR A 87 5.39 -11.82 -5.79
C THR A 87 4.03 -11.37 -6.34
N PHE A 88 3.31 -12.25 -7.04
CA PHE A 88 2.04 -11.90 -7.67
C PHE A 88 0.94 -11.56 -6.66
N LEU A 89 0.90 -12.24 -5.50
CA LEU A 89 -0.13 -12.02 -4.48
C LEU A 89 -0.01 -10.66 -3.80
N PRO A 90 1.17 -10.26 -3.26
CA PRO A 90 1.36 -8.91 -2.76
C PRO A 90 1.02 -7.83 -3.81
N ALA A 91 1.41 -8.03 -5.08
CA ALA A 91 1.12 -7.08 -6.16
C ALA A 91 -0.39 -6.94 -6.39
N MET A 92 -1.11 -8.07 -6.40
CA MET A 92 -2.55 -8.11 -6.64
C MET A 92 -3.33 -7.43 -5.52
N VAL A 93 -3.01 -7.74 -4.26
CA VAL A 93 -3.66 -7.14 -3.10
C VAL A 93 -3.35 -5.65 -3.02
N ASN A 94 -2.07 -5.27 -3.22
CA ASN A 94 -1.68 -3.85 -3.25
C ASN A 94 -2.45 -3.08 -4.32
N SER A 95 -2.52 -3.61 -5.55
CA SER A 95 -3.27 -2.98 -6.65
C SER A 95 -4.76 -2.80 -6.29
N PHE A 96 -5.37 -3.80 -5.65
CA PHE A 96 -6.77 -3.72 -5.23
C PHE A 96 -6.99 -2.63 -4.19
N ILE A 97 -6.15 -2.58 -3.15
CA ILE A 97 -6.21 -1.53 -2.13
C ILE A 97 -5.94 -0.15 -2.75
N HIS A 98 -5.01 -0.04 -3.71
CA HIS A 98 -4.74 1.21 -4.41
C HIS A 98 -5.92 1.70 -5.24
N VAL A 99 -6.64 0.81 -5.91
CA VAL A 99 -7.88 1.19 -6.62
C VAL A 99 -8.88 1.79 -5.64
N LEU A 100 -9.05 1.22 -4.45
CA LEU A 100 -9.94 1.76 -3.42
C LEU A 100 -9.45 3.12 -2.89
N MET A 101 -8.14 3.25 -2.63
CA MET A 101 -7.52 4.49 -2.16
C MET A 101 -7.65 5.61 -3.20
N TYR A 102 -7.31 5.36 -4.46
CA TYR A 102 -7.45 6.35 -5.53
C TYR A 102 -8.91 6.68 -5.83
N SER A 103 -9.83 5.72 -5.73
CA SER A 103 -11.27 6.00 -5.84
C SER A 103 -11.72 6.95 -4.74
N TYR A 104 -11.28 6.72 -3.49
CA TYR A 104 -11.55 7.63 -2.39
C TYR A 104 -10.98 9.03 -2.67
N TYR A 105 -9.75 9.14 -3.20
CA TYR A 105 -9.17 10.43 -3.56
C TYR A 105 -9.95 11.15 -4.67
N ALA A 106 -10.31 10.43 -5.73
CA ALA A 106 -11.11 10.99 -6.82
C ALA A 106 -12.43 11.57 -6.28
N ILE A 107 -13.13 10.82 -5.42
CA ILE A 107 -14.38 11.28 -4.79
C ILE A 107 -14.12 12.48 -3.86
N SER A 108 -13.02 12.48 -3.10
CA SER A 108 -12.65 13.59 -2.21
C SER A 108 -12.33 14.89 -2.98
N SER A 109 -11.88 14.77 -4.24
CA SER A 109 -11.56 15.91 -5.09
C SER A 109 -12.79 16.60 -5.69
N LEU A 110 -13.97 15.96 -5.65
CA LEU A 110 -15.24 16.51 -6.18
C LEU A 110 -15.83 17.64 -5.32
N GLY A 111 -15.16 18.02 -4.24
CA GLY A 111 -15.46 19.22 -3.46
C GLY A 111 -15.99 18.96 -2.03
N PRO A 112 -16.13 20.04 -1.24
CA PRO A 112 -16.44 19.95 0.20
C PRO A 112 -17.82 19.33 0.48
N ASN A 113 -18.75 19.42 -0.46
CA ASN A 113 -20.08 18.82 -0.36
C ASN A 113 -20.07 17.29 -0.38
N ILE A 114 -19.05 16.66 -0.97
CA ILE A 114 -18.89 15.20 -0.99
C ILE A 114 -17.94 14.74 0.12
N ALA A 115 -16.97 15.58 0.49
CA ALA A 115 -16.03 15.29 1.58
C ALA A 115 -16.70 14.94 2.92
N ARG A 116 -17.86 15.52 3.20
CA ARG A 116 -18.70 15.20 4.39
C ARG A 116 -19.21 13.76 4.46
N TYR A 117 -19.35 13.07 3.33
CA TYR A 117 -19.83 11.68 3.29
C TYR A 117 -18.67 10.66 3.36
N LEU A 118 -17.42 11.11 3.39
CA LEU A 118 -16.22 10.27 3.36
C LEU A 118 -15.78 9.78 4.76
N TRP A 119 -16.73 9.36 5.60
CA TRP A 119 -16.48 8.86 6.96
C TRP A 119 -15.65 7.57 7.03
N TRP A 120 -15.56 6.85 5.91
CA TRP A 120 -15.03 5.49 5.82
C TRP A 120 -13.52 5.45 5.59
N LYS A 121 -12.88 6.61 5.62
CA LYS A 121 -11.44 6.81 5.57
C LYS A 121 -10.66 5.93 6.54
N LYS A 122 -11.15 5.78 7.78
CA LYS A 122 -10.53 4.92 8.80
C LYS A 122 -10.46 3.46 8.35
N TYR A 123 -11.48 2.97 7.65
CA TYR A 123 -11.50 1.59 7.15
C TYR A 123 -10.46 1.37 6.06
N LEU A 124 -10.18 2.36 5.22
CA LEU A 124 -9.09 2.27 4.23
C LEU A 124 -7.73 2.10 4.90
N THR A 125 -7.44 2.88 5.95
CA THR A 125 -6.18 2.74 6.71
C THR A 125 -6.09 1.39 7.41
N ILE A 126 -7.20 0.87 7.95
CA ILE A 126 -7.25 -0.48 8.55
C ILE A 126 -6.98 -1.55 7.48
N LEU A 127 -7.59 -1.42 6.29
CA LEU A 127 -7.36 -2.36 5.17
C LEU A 127 -5.90 -2.35 4.71
N GLN A 128 -5.25 -1.18 4.64
CA GLN A 128 -3.81 -1.07 4.35
C GLN A 128 -2.96 -1.77 5.42
N LEU A 129 -3.29 -1.61 6.71
CA LEU A 129 -2.57 -2.29 7.80
C LEU A 129 -2.75 -3.81 7.75
N ILE A 130 -3.97 -4.27 7.44
CA ILE A 130 -4.25 -5.70 7.21
C ILE A 130 -3.43 -6.22 6.02
N GLN A 131 -3.36 -5.50 4.91
CA GLN A 131 -2.52 -5.87 3.76
C GLN A 131 -1.06 -6.09 4.18
N PHE A 132 -0.46 -5.15 4.92
CA PHE A 132 0.94 -5.27 5.36
C PHE A 132 1.14 -6.45 6.32
N THR A 133 0.18 -6.67 7.23
CA THR A 133 0.23 -7.78 8.19
C THR A 133 0.09 -9.14 7.50
N THR A 134 -0.86 -9.27 6.57
CA THR A 134 -1.03 -10.50 5.78
C THR A 134 0.18 -10.76 4.88
N ALA A 135 0.77 -9.72 4.26
CA ALA A 135 1.98 -9.86 3.47
C ALA A 135 3.18 -10.33 4.32
N LEU A 136 3.31 -9.81 5.55
CA LEU A 136 4.33 -10.26 6.51
C LEU A 136 4.14 -11.75 6.86
N LEU A 137 2.91 -12.17 7.19
CA LEU A 137 2.61 -13.56 7.52
C LEU A 137 2.89 -14.51 6.35
N LEU A 138 2.53 -14.13 5.12
CA LEU A 138 2.87 -14.89 3.92
C LEU A 138 4.38 -14.98 3.71
N GLY A 139 5.12 -13.87 3.90
CA GLY A 139 6.58 -13.86 3.80
C GLY A 139 7.25 -14.78 4.81
N VAL A 140 6.83 -14.72 6.08
CA VAL A 140 7.35 -15.59 7.15
C VAL A 140 7.00 -17.05 6.89
N ASN A 141 5.77 -17.34 6.43
CA ASN A 141 5.36 -18.69 6.08
C ASN A 141 6.16 -19.24 4.89
N GLY A 142 6.44 -18.42 3.88
CA GLY A 142 7.30 -18.79 2.75
C GLY A 142 8.71 -19.20 3.16
N ILE A 143 9.31 -18.48 4.12
CA ILE A 143 10.61 -18.82 4.71
C ILE A 143 10.52 -20.14 5.49
N ARG A 144 9.48 -20.30 6.31
CA ARG A 144 9.30 -21.49 7.17
C ARG A 144 9.02 -22.76 6.38
N SER A 145 8.25 -22.67 5.30
CA SER A 145 7.89 -23.80 4.45
C SER A 145 9.00 -24.21 3.47
N GLY A 146 10.13 -23.48 3.43
CA GLY A 146 11.23 -23.80 2.52
C GLY A 146 10.85 -23.65 1.05
N CYS A 147 10.05 -22.62 0.73
CA CYS A 147 9.61 -22.36 -0.64
C CYS A 147 10.83 -22.15 -1.57
N ASP A 148 10.79 -22.75 -2.76
CA ASP A 148 11.87 -22.70 -3.78
C ASP A 148 11.90 -21.33 -4.50
N PHE A 149 12.07 -20.30 -3.70
CA PHE A 149 12.05 -18.89 -4.06
C PHE A 149 13.24 -18.21 -3.37
N PRO A 150 13.91 -17.23 -4.02
CA PRO A 150 15.13 -16.64 -3.49
C PRO A 150 14.97 -16.11 -2.06
N LEU A 151 15.65 -16.76 -1.13
CA LEU A 151 15.61 -16.48 0.31
C LEU A 151 15.96 -15.02 0.63
N TRP A 152 16.97 -14.47 -0.05
CA TRP A 152 17.39 -13.07 0.14
C TRP A 152 16.25 -12.07 -0.08
N MET A 153 15.36 -12.36 -1.04
CA MET A 153 14.23 -11.50 -1.37
C MET A 153 13.09 -11.65 -0.36
N GLN A 154 12.88 -12.85 0.19
CA GLN A 154 11.91 -13.07 1.26
C GLN A 154 12.33 -12.35 2.54
N TYR A 155 13.61 -12.43 2.93
CA TYR A 155 14.14 -11.68 4.07
C TYR A 155 14.00 -10.17 3.89
N ALA A 156 14.35 -9.66 2.70
CA ALA A 156 14.19 -8.24 2.38
C ALA A 156 12.71 -7.79 2.50
N LEU A 157 11.78 -8.60 1.99
CA LEU A 157 10.34 -8.33 2.09
C LEU A 157 9.87 -8.33 3.55
N VAL A 158 10.27 -9.31 4.36
CA VAL A 158 9.88 -9.39 5.78
C VAL A 158 10.39 -8.19 6.57
N ILE A 159 11.67 -7.84 6.42
CA ILE A 159 12.28 -6.67 7.08
C ILE A 159 11.54 -5.40 6.68
N TYR A 160 11.24 -5.25 5.39
CA TYR A 160 10.51 -4.11 4.88
C TYR A 160 9.09 -4.02 5.43
N MET A 161 8.34 -5.13 5.49
CA MET A 161 6.99 -5.14 6.05
C MET A 161 6.98 -4.79 7.55
N ILE A 162 7.97 -5.24 8.32
CA ILE A 162 8.12 -4.85 9.73
C ILE A 162 8.32 -3.33 9.85
N SER A 163 9.21 -2.75 9.03
CA SER A 163 9.44 -1.30 9.04
C SER A 163 8.14 -0.52 8.74
N PHE A 164 7.35 -1.01 7.79
CA PHE A 164 6.05 -0.42 7.42
C PHE A 164 5.04 -0.48 8.53
N ILE A 165 4.89 -1.63 9.21
CA ILE A 165 3.96 -1.80 10.31
C ILE A 165 4.31 -0.87 11.47
N VAL A 166 5.59 -0.70 11.79
CA VAL A 166 6.04 0.23 12.84
C VAL A 166 5.72 1.68 12.47
N LEU A 167 6.02 2.08 11.24
CA LEU A 167 5.85 3.47 10.79
C LEU A 167 4.37 3.85 10.65
N PHE A 168 3.56 2.97 10.04
CA PHE A 168 2.10 3.14 9.97
C PHE A 168 1.44 3.02 11.36
N GLY A 169 1.92 2.13 12.22
CA GLY A 169 1.42 1.98 13.59
C GLY A 169 1.63 3.24 14.41
N ASN A 170 2.83 3.85 14.32
CA ASN A 170 3.14 5.11 14.98
C ASN A 170 2.27 6.26 14.44
N PHE A 171 2.10 6.34 13.13
CA PHE A 171 1.18 7.31 12.51
C PHE A 171 -0.26 7.12 13.01
N TYR A 172 -0.79 5.88 13.01
CA TYR A 172 -2.15 5.57 13.44
C TYR A 172 -2.37 5.92 14.92
N ALA A 173 -1.40 5.59 15.78
CA ALA A 173 -1.45 5.92 17.20
C ALA A 173 -1.54 7.43 17.43
N LYS A 174 -0.69 8.22 16.76
CA LYS A 174 -0.71 9.69 16.86
C LYS A 174 -1.98 10.31 16.27
N ALA A 175 -2.42 9.84 15.10
CA ALA A 175 -3.55 10.42 14.38
C ALA A 175 -4.91 10.12 15.03
N TYR A 176 -5.08 8.90 15.56
CA TYR A 176 -6.39 8.41 16.02
C TYR A 176 -6.47 8.14 17.53
N ILE A 177 -5.42 7.64 18.17
CA ILE A 177 -5.45 7.25 19.59
C ILE A 177 -5.15 8.45 20.49
N GLU A 178 -4.06 9.18 20.25
CA GLU A 178 -3.70 10.34 21.08
C GLU A 178 -4.67 11.50 20.91
N LYS A 179 -5.16 11.72 19.69
CA LYS A 179 -6.18 12.74 19.40
C LYS A 179 -7.53 12.40 20.05
N GLY A 180 -7.90 11.11 20.10
CA GLY A 180 -9.07 10.61 20.81
C GLY A 180 -8.97 10.76 22.34
N LYS A 181 -7.78 10.47 22.92
CA LYS A 181 -7.52 10.66 24.36
C LYS A 181 -7.56 12.13 24.78
N ARG A 182 -7.06 13.05 23.95
CA ARG A 182 -7.16 14.50 24.20
C ARG A 182 -8.61 15.02 24.14
N ALA A 183 -9.43 14.47 23.24
CA ALA A 183 -10.85 14.80 23.17
C ALA A 183 -11.66 14.24 24.36
N ALA A 184 -11.28 13.07 24.88
CA ALA A 184 -11.92 12.45 26.05
C ALA A 184 -11.50 13.08 27.40
N GLY A 185 -10.29 13.65 27.47
CA GLY A 185 -9.78 14.33 28.68
C GLY A 185 -10.30 15.76 28.87
N TYR A 186 -10.95 16.35 27.87
CA TYR A 186 -11.53 17.69 27.92
C TYR A 186 -13.07 17.58 27.86
N GLY A 187 -13.65 16.95 28.88
CA GLY A 187 -15.07 17.12 29.16
C GLY A 187 -15.29 18.51 29.74
N ASP A 188 -16.27 19.22 29.19
CA ASP A 188 -16.93 20.41 29.76
C ASP A 188 -16.31 21.80 29.50
N TYR A 189 -16.55 22.36 28.30
CA TYR A 189 -17.37 23.58 28.10
C TYR A 189 -17.33 23.98 26.62
N ARG A 190 -18.49 23.94 25.94
CA ARG A 190 -18.74 24.52 24.60
C ARG A 190 -17.66 24.31 23.54
N ILE A 191 -17.63 23.14 22.92
CA ILE A 191 -17.45 23.10 21.46
C ILE A 191 -18.50 22.12 20.95
N LYS A 192 -19.49 22.64 20.21
CA LYS A 192 -20.25 21.81 19.27
C LYS A 192 -19.18 21.03 18.53
N VAL A 193 -19.11 19.72 18.75
CA VAL A 193 -18.40 18.82 17.85
C VAL A 193 -19.14 18.97 16.54
N ASP A 194 -18.73 19.96 15.77
CA ASP A 194 -19.05 20.00 14.39
C ASP A 194 -18.33 18.77 13.87
N CYS A 195 -19.11 17.70 13.69
CA CYS A 195 -18.78 16.57 12.84
C CYS A 195 -18.68 17.05 11.37
N SER A 196 -18.27 18.29 11.14
CA SER A 196 -17.76 18.73 9.86
C SER A 196 -16.52 17.91 9.60
N ALA A 197 -16.51 17.34 8.38
CA ALA A 197 -15.38 16.67 7.80
C ALA A 197 -14.10 17.41 8.21
N PRO A 198 -13.04 16.68 8.60
CA PRO A 198 -11.82 17.35 8.99
C PRO A 198 -11.45 18.30 7.86
N SER A 199 -11.21 19.57 8.22
CA SER A 199 -10.93 20.68 7.30
C SER A 199 -10.06 20.20 6.14
N THR A 200 -10.25 20.76 4.95
CA THR A 200 -9.49 20.45 3.73
C THR A 200 -7.95 20.47 3.91
N SER A 201 -7.42 20.98 5.03
CA SER A 201 -6.04 20.84 5.50
C SER A 201 -5.65 19.44 6.05
N SER A 202 -6.60 18.52 6.22
CA SER A 202 -6.43 17.13 6.70
C SER A 202 -6.36 16.09 5.58
N MET A 203 -6.14 16.59 4.37
CA MET A 203 -5.89 15.87 3.13
C MET A 203 -4.41 15.47 3.03
N LYS A 204 -3.87 14.93 4.15
CA LYS A 204 -2.48 14.51 4.31
C LYS A 204 -2.52 13.03 4.69
N TRP A 205 -2.46 12.16 3.68
CA TRP A 205 -2.22 10.74 3.87
C TRP A 205 -0.98 10.40 3.10
N GLU A 206 -0.07 9.81 3.87
CA GLU A 206 1.35 9.71 3.56
C GLU A 206 2.07 11.05 3.63
#